data_AF-A0A371QBP9-F1
#
_entry.id   AF-A0A371QBP9-F1
#
_cell.length_a   1.000
_cell.length_b   1.000
_cell.length_c   1.000
_cell.angle_alpha   90.00
_cell.angle_beta   90.00
_cell.angle_gamma   90.00
#
_symmetry.space_group_name_H-M   'P 1'
#
loop_
_entity.id
_entity.type
_entity.pdbx_description
1 polymer ?
#
loop_
_entity_poly.entity_id
_entity_poly.type
_entity_poly.pdbx_seq_one_letter_code
_entity_poly.pdbx_strand_id
1 'polypeptide(L)'
;MLDSMESMTVDVYVARIRRQLLRPARPEPAGLFVQLAVGLAIAEMLVYAVQKVYMAARGEVGMPGHPAPDSVQAQFEHAAFAQAANASLGVVAALVALATVTRWGSRIPRWTLLSALTLTLVMQSLGAAITLRRTDFDLAHLGGSAVFETLSGGVQIAAWLVVAMSYYVRTGRPRVHFTDASALVPTRRVQAVAAYVAFVCALAYGAMKLDWALGGEFLIRQTPLPRAARDDLLERATDAVMQHWVSVALALVGMVAALHLSGCFRPHAKVRRWVLLVGSWAGCAFMVARAVGVLGYGFVNDVRLLSGLVSVPPAAMDLARFHARWDLLLWSPYWLLFGVCWGVAAWHYRRQGHADSSHRSHGSQPAGAHLMDQPGPG
;
A
#
# COMPACT_ATOMS: atom_id res chain seq x y z
N MET A 1 17.67 -29.94 -27.76
CA MET A 1 16.48 -29.29 -28.37
C MET A 1 15.48 -28.83 -27.29
N LEU A 2 15.21 -29.62 -26.24
CA LEU A 2 14.39 -29.18 -25.09
C LEU A 2 15.04 -28.02 -24.31
N ASP A 3 16.36 -28.07 -24.05
CA ASP A 3 17.07 -26.98 -23.35
C ASP A 3 17.05 -25.63 -24.11
N SER A 4 17.02 -25.65 -25.45
CA SER A 4 16.95 -24.41 -26.23
C SER A 4 15.53 -23.84 -26.35
N MET A 5 14.48 -24.66 -26.12
CA MET A 5 13.11 -24.17 -26.01
C MET A 5 12.84 -23.54 -24.64
N GLU A 6 13.45 -24.08 -23.58
CA GLU A 6 13.26 -23.55 -22.23
C GLU A 6 13.95 -22.20 -22.03
N SER A 7 15.20 -22.05 -22.50
CA SER A 7 15.94 -20.76 -22.41
C SER A 7 15.25 -19.63 -23.17
N MET A 8 14.71 -19.89 -24.36
CA MET A 8 14.03 -18.89 -25.19
C MET A 8 12.75 -18.34 -24.52
N THR A 9 12.11 -19.12 -23.65
CA THR A 9 10.91 -18.64 -22.93
C THR A 9 11.25 -17.69 -21.79
N VAL A 10 12.31 -17.95 -21.02
CA VAL A 10 12.71 -17.10 -19.88
C VAL A 10 13.08 -15.70 -20.36
N ASP A 11 13.87 -15.58 -21.42
CA ASP A 11 14.27 -14.28 -21.97
C ASP A 11 13.09 -13.47 -22.50
N VAL A 12 12.13 -14.13 -23.16
CA VAL A 12 10.89 -13.47 -23.61
C VAL A 12 10.06 -12.98 -22.43
N TYR A 13 9.99 -13.74 -21.33
CA TYR A 13 9.30 -13.33 -20.11
C TYR A 13 10.01 -12.17 -19.41
N VAL A 14 11.32 -12.26 -19.21
CA VAL A 14 12.12 -11.19 -18.60
C VAL A 14 12.01 -9.93 -19.45
N ALA A 15 12.10 -10.02 -20.77
CA ALA A 15 11.93 -8.89 -21.68
C ALA A 15 10.52 -8.28 -21.60
N ARG A 16 9.47 -9.11 -21.47
CA ARG A 16 8.08 -8.62 -21.34
C ARG A 16 7.85 -7.94 -19.99
N ILE A 17 8.30 -8.54 -18.89
CA ILE A 17 8.22 -7.98 -17.54
C ILE A 17 8.98 -6.67 -17.49
N ARG A 18 10.21 -6.65 -18.02
CA ARG A 18 11.02 -5.43 -18.15
C ARG A 18 10.30 -4.36 -18.97
N ARG A 19 9.68 -4.71 -20.10
CA ARG A 19 8.89 -3.75 -20.91
C ARG A 19 7.65 -3.25 -20.21
N GLN A 20 7.00 -4.06 -19.37
CA GLN A 20 5.77 -3.66 -18.66
C GLN A 20 6.09 -2.84 -17.41
N LEU A 21 7.03 -3.31 -16.58
CA LEU A 21 7.43 -2.65 -15.34
C LEU A 21 8.26 -1.40 -15.60
N LEU A 22 9.19 -1.43 -16.55
CA LEU A 22 10.04 -0.27 -16.85
C LEU A 22 9.44 0.61 -17.96
N ARG A 23 8.17 0.43 -18.33
CA ARG A 23 7.55 1.29 -19.35
C ARG A 23 7.52 2.72 -18.80
N PRO A 24 8.20 3.66 -19.46
CA PRO A 24 8.13 5.06 -19.08
C PRO A 24 6.69 5.53 -19.25
N ALA A 25 6.16 6.25 -18.26
CA ALA A 25 4.73 6.51 -18.16
C ALA A 25 4.18 7.41 -19.29
N ARG A 26 5.06 8.12 -20.01
CA ARG A 26 4.75 9.07 -21.11
C ARG A 26 3.38 9.76 -20.93
N PRO A 27 3.16 10.46 -19.81
CA PRO A 27 1.86 11.06 -19.54
C PRO A 27 1.54 12.13 -20.59
N GLU A 28 0.28 12.23 -21.00
CA GLU A 28 -0.21 13.36 -21.81
C GLU A 28 0.11 14.69 -21.11
N PRO A 29 0.27 15.82 -21.80
CA PRO A 29 0.51 17.12 -21.15
C PRO A 29 -0.53 17.44 -20.07
N ALA A 30 -0.10 18.02 -18.96
CA ALA A 30 -1.00 18.42 -17.87
C ALA A 30 -1.75 19.70 -18.26
N GLY A 31 -3.08 19.74 -18.05
CA GLY A 31 -3.86 20.98 -18.18
C GLY A 31 -3.53 21.99 -17.07
N LEU A 32 -3.92 23.26 -17.26
CA LEU A 32 -3.59 24.38 -16.37
C LEU A 32 -3.93 24.09 -14.89
N PHE A 33 -5.11 23.56 -14.61
CA PHE A 33 -5.54 23.24 -13.24
C PHE A 33 -4.60 22.25 -12.53
N VAL A 34 -4.13 21.22 -13.25
CA VAL A 34 -3.17 20.24 -12.71
C VAL A 34 -1.81 20.88 -12.48
N GLN A 35 -1.37 21.77 -13.39
CA GLN A 35 -0.12 22.49 -13.22
C GLN A 35 -0.15 23.41 -11.98
N LEU A 36 -1.28 24.08 -11.73
CA LEU A 36 -1.49 24.88 -10.51
C LEU A 36 -1.44 24.01 -9.25
N ALA A 37 -2.12 22.86 -9.24
CA ALA A 37 -2.08 21.93 -8.10
C ALA A 37 -0.66 21.40 -7.85
N VAL A 38 0.09 21.08 -8.91
CA VAL A 38 1.50 20.66 -8.80
C VAL A 38 2.37 21.81 -8.28
N GLY A 39 2.19 23.02 -8.79
CA GLY A 39 2.93 24.20 -8.32
C GLY A 39 2.70 24.48 -6.83
N LEU A 40 1.45 24.34 -6.38
CA LEU A 40 1.08 24.49 -4.98
C LEU A 40 1.69 23.41 -4.09
N ALA A 41 1.61 22.14 -4.51
CA ALA A 41 2.25 21.04 -3.79
C ALA A 41 3.78 21.22 -3.71
N ILE A 42 4.43 21.69 -4.77
CA ILE A 42 5.88 21.99 -4.77
C ILE A 42 6.19 23.13 -3.79
N ALA A 43 5.50 24.26 -3.91
CA ALA A 43 5.78 25.44 -3.10
C ALA A 43 5.65 25.12 -1.61
N GLU A 44 4.60 24.40 -1.23
CA GLU A 44 4.37 24.00 0.15
C GLU A 44 5.43 23.03 0.67
N MET A 45 5.81 22.02 -0.12
CA MET A 45 6.88 21.08 0.29
C MET A 45 8.23 21.77 0.47
N LEU A 46 8.50 22.83 -0.31
CA LEU A 46 9.70 23.64 -0.15
C LEU A 46 9.62 24.52 1.11
N VAL A 47 8.47 25.13 1.40
CA VAL A 47 8.25 25.87 2.66
C VAL A 47 8.46 24.94 3.86
N TYR A 48 7.85 23.75 3.82
CA TYR A 48 8.05 22.71 4.83
C TYR A 48 9.54 22.35 4.98
N ALA A 49 10.23 22.10 3.87
CA ALA A 49 11.66 21.77 3.91
C ALA A 49 12.49 22.89 4.55
N VAL A 50 12.25 24.16 4.21
CA VAL A 50 12.93 25.32 4.81
C VAL A 50 12.65 25.41 6.31
N GLN A 51 11.40 25.23 6.73
CA GLN A 51 11.03 25.20 8.15
C GLN A 51 11.80 24.10 8.89
N LYS A 52 11.94 22.91 8.30
CA LYS A 52 12.67 21.79 8.89
C LYS A 52 14.19 22.02 8.91
N VAL A 53 14.77 22.65 7.89
CA VAL A 53 16.19 23.08 7.93
C VAL A 53 16.42 24.09 9.04
N TYR A 54 15.51 25.06 9.22
CA TYR A 54 15.59 26.04 10.31
C TYR A 54 15.55 25.35 11.68
N MET A 55 14.61 24.43 11.89
CA MET A 55 14.52 23.68 13.14
C MET A 55 15.75 22.77 13.36
N ALA A 56 16.30 22.18 12.29
CA ALA A 56 17.52 21.39 12.35
C ALA A 56 18.72 22.24 12.82
N ALA A 57 18.87 23.45 12.28
CA ALA A 57 19.94 24.38 12.67
C ALA A 57 19.85 24.80 14.14
N ARG A 58 18.64 24.80 14.71
CA ARG A 58 18.40 25.08 16.14
C ARG A 58 18.57 23.85 17.05
N GLY A 59 18.72 22.65 16.49
CA GLY A 59 18.74 21.42 17.28
C GLY A 59 17.40 21.12 17.97
N GLU A 60 16.30 21.63 17.43
CA GLU A 60 14.96 21.51 18.03
C GLU A 60 14.04 20.70 17.10
N VAL A 61 13.14 19.89 17.66
CA VAL A 61 12.01 19.30 16.94
C VAL A 61 10.81 20.23 16.99
N GLY A 62 10.08 20.39 15.88
CA GLY A 62 8.83 21.18 15.87
C GLY A 62 8.66 22.00 14.60
N MET A 63 8.07 23.19 14.76
CA MET A 63 7.87 24.18 13.70
C MET A 63 8.40 25.54 14.17
N PRO A 64 8.83 26.45 13.27
CA PRO A 64 9.23 27.79 13.67
C PRO A 64 8.12 28.49 14.46
N GLY A 65 8.46 29.07 15.62
CA GLY A 65 7.50 29.70 16.55
C GLY A 65 6.77 28.72 17.47
N HIS A 66 6.80 27.42 17.18
CA HIS A 66 6.15 26.35 17.93
C HIS A 66 7.10 25.15 18.08
N PRO A 67 8.19 25.28 18.85
CA PRO A 67 9.03 24.13 19.17
C PRO A 67 8.20 23.08 19.92
N ALA A 68 8.53 21.81 19.72
CA ALA A 68 7.88 20.73 20.46
C ALA A 68 8.20 20.86 21.96
N PRO A 69 7.28 20.48 22.86
CA PRO A 69 7.53 20.49 24.30
C PRO A 69 8.76 19.66 24.67
N ASP A 70 9.43 20.00 25.79
CA ASP A 70 10.66 19.33 26.25
C ASP A 70 10.50 17.81 26.38
N SER A 71 9.32 17.34 26.79
CA SER A 71 8.99 15.91 26.87
C SER A 71 8.99 15.19 25.52
N VAL A 72 8.77 15.92 24.43
CA VAL A 72 8.90 15.42 23.05
C VAL A 72 10.33 15.60 22.55
N GLN A 73 10.99 16.72 22.87
CA GLN A 73 12.40 16.93 22.52
C GLN A 73 13.29 15.82 23.07
N ALA A 74 13.09 15.45 24.33
CA ALA A 74 13.84 14.39 25.02
C ALA A 74 13.69 13.00 24.37
N GLN A 75 12.73 12.81 23.46
CA GLN A 75 12.58 11.55 22.71
C GLN A 75 13.55 11.46 21.52
N PHE A 76 14.21 12.56 21.14
CA PHE A 76 15.13 12.63 20.01
C PHE A 76 16.55 12.91 20.51
N GLU A 77 17.37 11.86 20.60
CA GLU A 77 18.81 12.00 20.90
C GLU A 77 19.52 12.96 19.92
N HIS A 78 19.07 12.97 18.67
CA HIS A 78 19.61 13.82 17.61
C HIS A 78 18.49 14.58 16.87
N ALA A 79 17.85 15.53 17.55
CA ALA A 79 16.78 16.37 17.00
C ALA A 79 17.15 17.04 15.66
N ALA A 80 18.37 17.56 15.54
CA ALA A 80 18.86 18.18 14.30
C ALA A 80 18.83 17.21 13.11
N PHE A 81 19.29 15.98 13.30
CA PHE A 81 19.30 14.96 12.25
C PHE A 81 17.87 14.56 11.85
N ALA A 82 16.97 14.39 12.84
CA ALA A 82 15.57 14.08 12.58
C ALA A 82 14.88 15.19 11.73
N GLN A 83 15.16 16.46 12.02
CA GLN A 83 14.63 17.57 11.23
C GLN A 83 15.27 17.65 9.83
N ALA A 84 16.58 17.40 9.70
CA ALA A 84 17.24 17.34 8.39
C ALA A 84 16.68 16.20 7.51
N ALA A 85 16.36 15.05 8.09
CA ALA A 85 15.67 13.96 7.40
C ALA A 85 14.28 14.38 6.92
N ASN A 86 13.49 15.05 7.77
CA ASN A 86 12.20 15.61 7.38
C ASN A 86 12.32 16.64 6.25
N ALA A 87 13.32 17.53 6.31
CA ALA A 87 13.58 18.49 5.24
C ALA A 87 13.85 17.79 3.90
N SER A 88 14.67 16.74 3.93
CA SER A 88 14.99 15.91 2.76
C SER A 88 13.74 15.25 2.16
N LEU A 89 12.84 14.75 3.02
CA LEU A 89 11.55 14.21 2.57
C LEU A 89 10.68 15.27 1.88
N GLY A 90 10.66 16.50 2.38
CA GLY A 90 10.00 17.63 1.71
C GLY A 90 10.55 17.90 0.31
N VAL A 91 11.87 17.94 0.17
CA VAL A 91 12.53 18.11 -1.15
C VAL A 91 12.19 16.95 -2.10
N VAL A 92 12.24 15.70 -1.61
CA VAL A 92 11.88 14.52 -2.41
C VAL A 92 10.42 14.59 -2.86
N ALA A 93 9.50 14.97 -1.98
CA ALA A 93 8.09 15.15 -2.32
C ALA A 93 7.89 16.23 -3.40
N ALA A 94 8.57 17.37 -3.30
CA ALA A 94 8.54 18.41 -4.33
C ALA A 94 9.01 17.87 -5.70
N LEU A 95 10.10 17.09 -5.71
CA LEU A 95 10.62 16.46 -6.94
C LEU A 95 9.65 15.41 -7.50
N VAL A 96 8.97 14.65 -6.65
CA VAL A 96 7.92 13.70 -7.06
C VAL A 96 6.76 14.43 -7.73
N ALA A 97 6.27 15.53 -7.15
CA ALA A 97 5.23 16.35 -7.77
C ALA A 97 5.69 16.92 -9.13
N LEU A 98 6.91 17.47 -9.20
CA LEU A 98 7.50 18.01 -10.42
C LEU A 98 7.66 16.94 -11.52
N ALA A 99 8.02 15.72 -11.15
CA ALA A 99 8.13 14.60 -12.09
C ALA A 99 6.81 14.29 -12.81
N THR A 100 5.65 14.60 -12.21
CA THR A 100 4.35 14.31 -12.84
C THR A 100 4.00 15.19 -14.05
N VAL A 101 4.71 16.31 -14.21
CA VAL A 101 4.47 17.31 -15.27
C VAL A 101 5.67 17.57 -16.16
N THR A 102 6.87 17.12 -15.78
CA THR A 102 8.09 17.35 -16.55
C THR A 102 8.43 16.18 -17.48
N ARG A 103 9.20 16.50 -18.53
CA ARG A 103 9.76 15.48 -19.45
C ARG A 103 10.68 14.50 -18.73
N TRP A 104 11.40 14.93 -17.69
CA TRP A 104 12.26 14.06 -16.91
C TRP A 104 11.48 12.94 -16.22
N GLY A 105 10.36 13.27 -15.56
CA GLY A 105 9.54 12.25 -14.90
C GLY A 105 8.89 11.26 -15.85
N SER A 106 8.75 11.60 -17.14
CA SER A 106 8.31 10.63 -18.15
C SER A 106 9.26 9.44 -18.33
N ARG A 107 10.52 9.55 -17.88
CA ARG A 107 11.53 8.46 -17.88
C ARG A 107 11.38 7.52 -16.69
N ILE A 108 10.66 7.94 -15.63
CA ILE A 108 10.46 7.15 -14.43
C ILE A 108 9.39 6.09 -14.71
N PRO A 109 9.59 4.83 -14.26
CA PRO A 109 8.56 3.81 -14.36
C PRO A 109 7.26 4.27 -13.69
N ARG A 110 6.13 4.06 -14.37
CA ARG A 110 4.81 4.53 -13.90
C ARG A 110 4.51 4.11 -12.47
N TRP A 111 4.78 2.84 -12.14
CA TRP A 111 4.48 2.27 -10.83
C TRP A 111 5.30 2.97 -9.73
N THR A 112 6.58 3.29 -9.99
CA THR A 112 7.45 3.96 -9.02
C THR A 112 6.89 5.33 -8.67
N LEU A 113 6.50 6.12 -9.68
CA LEU A 113 5.98 7.45 -9.42
C LEU A 113 4.58 7.42 -8.77
N LEU A 114 3.72 6.46 -9.14
CA LEU A 114 2.45 6.25 -8.45
C LEU A 114 2.64 5.84 -6.98
N SER A 115 3.56 4.92 -6.68
CA SER A 115 3.88 4.55 -5.31
C SER A 115 4.38 5.74 -4.50
N ALA A 116 5.28 6.54 -5.06
CA ALA A 116 5.78 7.75 -4.41
C ALA A 116 4.68 8.79 -4.16
N LEU A 117 3.79 9.00 -5.14
CA LEU A 117 2.62 9.89 -5.01
C LEU A 117 1.66 9.41 -3.93
N THR A 118 1.34 8.11 -3.89
CA THR A 118 0.47 7.53 -2.87
C THR A 118 1.08 7.67 -1.49
N LEU A 119 2.37 7.34 -1.32
CA LEU A 119 3.06 7.49 -0.05
C LEU A 119 3.03 8.94 0.42
N THR A 120 3.35 9.88 -0.48
CA THR A 120 3.35 11.31 -0.15
C THR A 120 1.96 11.79 0.26
N LEU A 121 0.92 11.45 -0.52
CA LEU A 121 -0.48 11.79 -0.20
C LEU A 121 -0.89 11.29 1.18
N VAL A 122 -0.55 10.05 1.53
CA VAL A 122 -0.84 9.48 2.86
C VAL A 122 -0.10 10.24 3.95
N MET A 123 1.20 10.49 3.78
CA MET A 123 2.01 11.20 4.77
C MET A 123 1.50 12.63 5.00
N GLN A 124 1.15 13.36 3.93
CA GLN A 124 0.61 14.71 4.04
C GLN A 124 -0.78 14.71 4.69
N SER A 125 -1.63 13.74 4.35
CA SER A 125 -2.95 13.61 4.97
C SER A 125 -2.83 13.33 6.47
N LEU A 126 -1.86 12.49 6.88
CA LEU A 126 -1.60 12.21 8.28
C LEU A 126 -1.03 13.42 9.01
N GLY A 127 -0.09 14.14 8.39
CA GLY A 127 0.47 15.39 8.93
C GLY A 127 -0.62 16.42 9.18
N ALA A 128 -1.46 16.69 8.18
CA ALA A 128 -2.59 17.59 8.30
C ALA A 128 -3.58 17.15 9.38
N ALA A 129 -3.92 15.85 9.46
CA ALA A 129 -4.82 15.34 10.50
C ALA A 129 -4.25 15.51 11.92
N ILE A 130 -2.93 15.35 12.11
CA ILE A 130 -2.26 15.59 13.39
C ILE A 130 -2.29 17.09 13.74
N THR A 131 -2.02 17.97 12.78
CA THR A 131 -2.09 19.43 12.98
C THR A 131 -3.51 19.84 13.37
N LEU A 132 -4.53 19.37 12.63
CA LEU A 132 -5.94 19.64 12.93
C LEU A 132 -6.36 19.14 14.32
N ARG A 133 -5.80 18.02 14.80
CA ARG A 133 -6.06 17.53 16.16
C ARG A 133 -5.36 18.34 17.25
N ARG A 134 -4.28 19.05 16.92
CA ARG A 134 -3.50 19.86 17.87
C ARG A 134 -3.98 21.29 17.95
N THR A 135 -4.58 21.82 16.89
CA THR A 135 -5.39 23.01 16.99
C THR A 135 -6.61 22.66 17.84
N ASP A 136 -6.52 22.89 19.15
CA ASP A 136 -7.69 22.98 20.00
C ASP A 136 -8.60 24.00 19.32
N PHE A 137 -9.67 23.52 18.68
CA PHE A 137 -10.71 24.36 18.09
C PHE A 137 -11.52 24.99 19.23
N ASP A 138 -10.85 25.72 20.13
CA ASP A 138 -11.51 26.62 21.04
C ASP A 138 -12.09 27.75 20.18
N LEU A 139 -13.37 27.58 19.82
CA LEU A 139 -14.11 28.51 18.99
C LEU A 139 -14.14 29.92 19.60
N ALA A 140 -13.89 30.06 20.91
CA ALA A 140 -13.79 31.34 21.59
C ALA A 140 -12.44 32.06 21.36
N HIS A 141 -11.38 31.32 20.99
CA HIS A 141 -10.02 31.83 20.80
C HIS A 141 -9.39 31.34 19.48
N LEU A 142 -10.18 31.28 18.40
CA LEU A 142 -9.68 31.00 17.06
C LEU A 142 -8.69 32.10 16.62
N GLY A 143 -7.44 31.95 17.03
CA GLY A 143 -6.34 32.75 16.51
C GLY A 143 -6.22 32.54 15.01
N GLY A 144 -5.84 33.59 14.28
CA GLY A 144 -5.68 33.53 12.82
C GLY A 144 -4.74 32.42 12.34
N SER A 145 -3.82 31.95 13.19
CA SER A 145 -2.93 30.81 12.92
C SER A 145 -3.67 29.48 12.78
N ALA A 146 -4.63 29.16 13.66
CA ALA A 146 -5.34 27.87 13.62
C ALA A 146 -6.24 27.75 12.37
N VAL A 147 -6.90 28.84 11.99
CA VAL A 147 -7.68 28.91 10.74
C VAL A 147 -6.76 28.75 9.53
N PHE A 148 -5.63 29.45 9.51
CA PHE A 148 -4.65 29.35 8.44
C PHE A 148 -4.08 27.93 8.32
N GLU A 149 -3.70 27.29 9.42
CA GLU A 149 -3.18 25.91 9.43
C GLU A 149 -4.22 24.91 8.92
N THR A 150 -5.48 25.07 9.33
CA THR A 150 -6.61 24.23 8.89
C THR A 150 -6.83 24.37 7.38
N LEU A 151 -6.92 25.61 6.88
CA LEU A 151 -7.11 25.89 5.46
C LEU A 151 -5.92 25.41 4.63
N SER A 152 -4.70 25.67 5.09
CA SER A 152 -3.47 25.22 4.44
C SER A 152 -3.44 23.70 4.33
N GLY A 153 -3.72 22.97 5.42
CA GLY A 153 -3.76 21.51 5.42
C GLY A 153 -4.85 20.93 4.50
N GLY A 154 -6.03 21.56 4.43
CA GLY A 154 -7.08 21.16 3.51
C GLY A 154 -6.71 21.36 2.04
N VAL A 155 -6.14 22.54 1.73
CA VAL A 155 -5.63 22.89 0.39
C VAL A 155 -4.52 21.94 -0.03
N GLN A 156 -3.63 21.58 0.88
CA GLN A 156 -2.56 20.61 0.66
C GLN A 156 -3.08 19.24 0.26
N ILE A 157 -4.01 18.67 1.04
CA ILE A 157 -4.59 17.35 0.75
C ILE A 157 -5.27 17.37 -0.62
N ALA A 158 -6.04 18.42 -0.91
CA ALA A 158 -6.71 18.59 -2.20
C ALA A 158 -5.71 18.66 -3.37
N ALA A 159 -4.63 19.44 -3.21
CA ALA A 159 -3.58 19.53 -4.22
C ALA A 159 -2.95 18.16 -4.50
N TRP A 160 -2.51 17.43 -3.46
CA TRP A 160 -1.92 16.11 -3.62
C TRP A 160 -2.87 15.08 -4.23
N LEU A 161 -4.16 15.14 -3.88
CA LEU A 161 -5.18 14.28 -4.47
C LEU A 161 -5.33 14.56 -5.98
N VAL A 162 -5.37 15.84 -6.38
CA VAL A 162 -5.42 16.24 -7.79
C VAL A 162 -4.16 15.76 -8.54
N VAL A 163 -2.97 15.94 -7.96
CA VAL A 163 -1.71 15.47 -8.58
C VAL A 163 -1.73 13.95 -8.78
N ALA A 164 -2.06 13.19 -7.73
CA ALA A 164 -2.08 11.73 -7.78
C ALA A 164 -3.13 11.19 -8.77
N MET A 165 -4.36 11.71 -8.71
CA MET A 165 -5.45 11.27 -9.58
C MET A 165 -5.21 11.66 -11.03
N SER A 166 -4.74 12.89 -11.30
CA SER A 166 -4.40 13.33 -12.65
C SER A 166 -3.31 12.46 -13.26
N TYR A 167 -2.23 12.20 -12.52
CA TYR A 167 -1.15 11.34 -13.00
C TYR A 167 -1.64 9.91 -13.25
N TYR A 168 -2.46 9.34 -12.36
CA TYR A 168 -3.04 8.01 -12.54
C TYR A 168 -3.90 7.91 -13.81
N VAL A 169 -4.76 8.90 -14.07
CA VAL A 169 -5.63 8.95 -15.26
C VAL A 169 -4.82 9.14 -16.54
N ARG A 170 -3.89 10.11 -16.57
CA ARG A 170 -3.05 10.42 -17.74
C ARG A 170 -2.12 9.28 -18.15
N THR A 171 -1.72 8.44 -17.20
CA THR A 171 -0.84 7.28 -17.44
C THR A 171 -1.59 5.97 -17.60
N GLY A 172 -2.89 5.95 -17.27
CA GLY A 172 -3.72 4.76 -17.20
C GLY A 172 -4.44 4.39 -18.48
N ARG A 173 -4.60 5.32 -19.43
CA ARG A 173 -5.29 5.06 -20.70
C ARG A 173 -4.38 4.24 -21.61
N PRO A 174 -4.65 2.94 -21.85
CA PRO A 174 -4.03 2.27 -22.96
C PRO A 174 -4.55 2.98 -24.22
N ARG A 175 -3.68 3.30 -25.18
CA ARG A 175 -4.13 3.60 -26.55
C ARG A 175 -4.74 2.32 -27.10
N VAL A 176 -6.00 2.07 -26.79
CA VAL A 176 -6.76 0.98 -27.37
C VAL A 176 -7.19 1.46 -28.75
N HIS A 177 -6.57 0.92 -29.80
CA HIS A 177 -7.25 0.88 -31.10
C HIS A 177 -8.50 0.02 -30.91
N PHE A 178 -9.66 0.69 -30.99
CA PHE A 178 -10.98 0.11 -30.80
C PHE A 178 -11.29 -0.82 -31.97
N THR A 179 -10.91 -2.09 -31.86
CA THR A 179 -11.44 -3.17 -32.69
C THR A 179 -11.57 -4.43 -31.81
N ASP A 180 -12.80 -4.69 -31.38
CA ASP A 180 -13.37 -5.98 -30.91
C ASP A 180 -12.69 -6.79 -29.80
N ALA A 181 -13.11 -6.60 -28.52
CA ALA A 181 -13.10 -7.63 -27.44
C ALA A 181 -13.75 -7.13 -26.11
N SER A 182 -14.95 -6.55 -26.16
CA SER A 182 -15.54 -5.79 -25.03
C SER A 182 -16.15 -6.62 -23.88
N ALA A 183 -16.33 -7.94 -23.98
CA ALA A 183 -17.10 -8.69 -22.97
C ALA A 183 -16.29 -9.25 -21.77
N LEU A 184 -14.96 -9.36 -21.85
CA LEU A 184 -14.13 -10.04 -20.82
C LEU A 184 -13.38 -9.09 -19.86
N VAL A 185 -13.57 -7.78 -19.98
CA VAL A 185 -12.74 -6.76 -19.31
C VAL A 185 -13.05 -6.52 -17.82
N PRO A 186 -14.31 -6.54 -17.34
CA PRO A 186 -14.62 -6.11 -15.97
C PRO A 186 -13.99 -6.99 -14.87
N THR A 187 -14.02 -8.31 -15.04
CA THR A 187 -13.60 -9.27 -14.01
C THR A 187 -12.08 -9.27 -13.77
N ARG A 188 -11.28 -9.05 -14.82
CA ARG A 188 -9.82 -8.90 -14.71
C ARG A 188 -9.43 -7.66 -13.94
N ARG A 189 -10.18 -6.56 -14.10
CA ARG A 189 -9.91 -5.30 -13.41
C ARG A 189 -10.13 -5.42 -11.91
N VAL A 190 -11.24 -6.02 -11.48
CA VAL A 190 -11.54 -6.22 -10.05
C VAL A 190 -10.47 -7.08 -9.38
N GLN A 191 -10.09 -8.20 -10.02
CA GLN A 191 -9.00 -9.06 -9.54
C GLN A 191 -7.68 -8.31 -9.39
N ALA A 192 -7.27 -7.56 -10.41
CA ALA A 192 -6.01 -6.83 -10.39
C ALA A 192 -6.01 -5.77 -9.28
N VAL A 193 -7.10 -5.01 -9.12
CA VAL A 193 -7.23 -4.02 -8.04
C VAL A 193 -7.12 -4.69 -6.67
N ALA A 194 -7.89 -5.75 -6.43
CA ALA A 194 -7.84 -6.48 -5.16
C ALA A 194 -6.43 -7.03 -4.87
N ALA A 195 -5.77 -7.59 -5.88
CA ALA A 195 -4.40 -8.09 -5.76
C ALA A 195 -3.39 -6.97 -5.47
N TYR A 196 -3.52 -5.79 -6.10
CA TYR A 196 -2.64 -4.65 -5.80
C TYR A 196 -2.86 -4.09 -4.39
N VAL A 197 -4.10 -4.02 -3.92
CA VAL A 197 -4.40 -3.61 -2.54
C VAL A 197 -3.76 -4.59 -1.56
N ALA A 198 -3.91 -5.90 -1.78
CA ALA A 198 -3.25 -6.92 -0.97
C ALA A 198 -1.71 -6.80 -1.03
N PHE A 199 -1.13 -6.51 -2.18
CA PHE A 199 0.31 -6.24 -2.31
C PHE A 199 0.76 -5.04 -1.46
N VAL A 200 0.03 -3.92 -1.51
CA VAL A 200 0.37 -2.70 -0.74
C VAL A 200 0.26 -2.96 0.76
N CYS A 201 -0.79 -3.66 1.20
CA CYS A 201 -0.90 -4.10 2.60
C CYS A 201 0.28 -5.00 2.99
N ALA A 202 0.58 -6.04 2.21
CA ALA A 202 1.72 -6.93 2.49
C ALA A 202 3.04 -6.14 2.61
N LEU A 203 3.28 -5.19 1.71
CA LEU A 203 4.45 -4.32 1.75
C LEU A 203 4.48 -3.44 3.01
N ALA A 204 3.37 -2.78 3.35
CA ALA A 204 3.29 -1.92 4.53
C ALA A 204 3.54 -2.70 5.83
N TYR A 205 2.90 -3.86 5.98
CA TYR A 205 3.12 -4.76 7.12
C TYR A 205 4.55 -5.30 7.15
N GLY A 206 5.09 -5.73 6.00
CA GLY A 206 6.45 -6.21 5.87
C GLY A 206 7.49 -5.15 6.23
N ALA A 207 7.29 -3.91 5.79
CA ALA A 207 8.17 -2.79 6.11
C ALA A 207 8.17 -2.47 7.62
N MET A 208 7.00 -2.46 8.25
CA MET A 208 6.90 -2.31 9.70
C MET A 208 7.62 -3.45 10.45
N LYS A 209 7.45 -4.71 10.02
CA LYS A 209 8.14 -5.83 10.64
C LYS A 209 9.64 -5.84 10.40
N LEU A 210 10.07 -5.35 9.24
CA LEU A 210 11.49 -5.18 8.93
C LEU A 210 12.13 -4.12 9.82
N ASP A 211 11.47 -2.98 10.02
CA ASP A 211 11.91 -1.95 10.97
C ASP A 211 12.15 -2.56 12.36
N TRP A 212 11.18 -3.32 12.89
CA TRP A 212 11.31 -3.96 14.20
C TRP A 212 12.42 -5.02 14.23
N ALA A 213 12.57 -5.82 13.17
CA ALA A 213 13.64 -6.82 13.08
C ALA A 213 15.04 -6.19 13.05
N LEU A 214 15.17 -5.00 12.46
CA LEU A 214 16.42 -4.24 12.40
C LEU A 214 16.75 -3.52 13.73
N GLY A 215 15.78 -3.42 14.63
CA GLY A 215 15.93 -2.73 15.93
C GLY A 215 15.33 -1.33 15.94
N GLY A 216 14.41 -1.02 15.03
CA GLY A 216 13.68 0.25 15.03
C GLY A 216 12.78 0.37 16.27
N GLU A 217 13.14 1.25 17.20
CA GLU A 217 12.41 1.41 18.46
C GLU A 217 11.19 2.33 18.34
N PHE A 218 11.17 3.23 17.35
CA PHE A 218 10.16 4.29 17.24
C PHE A 218 8.75 3.70 17.16
N LEU A 219 8.54 2.76 16.24
CA LEU A 219 7.25 2.09 16.10
C LEU A 219 6.98 1.13 17.25
N ILE A 220 8.00 0.43 17.78
CA ILE A 220 7.85 -0.48 18.92
C ILE A 220 7.31 0.25 20.16
N ARG A 221 7.89 1.42 20.50
CA ARG A 221 7.47 2.24 21.65
C ARG A 221 6.03 2.75 21.51
N GLN A 222 5.58 2.98 20.28
CA GLN A 222 4.22 3.40 19.97
C GLN A 222 3.25 2.24 19.82
N THR A 223 3.76 1.01 19.65
CA THR A 223 2.91 -0.15 19.42
C THR A 223 2.21 -0.54 20.71
N PRO A 224 0.89 -0.80 20.65
CA PRO A 224 0.10 -1.30 21.77
C PRO A 224 0.44 -2.76 22.13
N LEU A 225 1.69 -3.03 22.51
CA LEU A 225 2.15 -4.33 22.99
C LEU A 225 2.06 -4.41 24.53
N PRO A 226 1.76 -5.60 25.10
CA PRO A 226 2.00 -5.86 26.52
C PRO A 226 3.44 -5.49 26.89
N ARG A 227 3.66 -4.96 28.11
CA ARG A 227 4.99 -4.50 28.56
C ARG A 227 6.08 -5.56 28.35
N ALA A 228 5.86 -6.79 28.82
CA ALA A 228 6.81 -7.88 28.63
C ALA A 228 7.20 -8.10 27.15
N ALA A 229 6.22 -8.18 26.24
CA ALA A 229 6.51 -8.36 24.81
C ALA A 229 7.21 -7.15 24.18
N ARG A 230 6.99 -5.93 24.71
CA ARG A 230 7.72 -4.74 24.30
C ARG A 230 9.15 -4.78 24.81
N ASP A 231 9.34 -5.16 26.07
CA ASP A 231 10.63 -5.24 26.73
C ASP A 231 11.48 -6.32 26.04
N ASP A 232 10.92 -7.50 25.74
CA ASP A 232 11.57 -8.55 24.93
C ASP A 232 12.06 -8.02 23.58
N LEU A 233 11.31 -7.13 22.94
CA LEU A 233 11.69 -6.53 21.66
C LEU A 233 12.77 -5.47 21.79
N LEU A 234 12.69 -4.63 22.82
CA LEU A 234 13.70 -3.60 23.10
C LEU A 234 15.02 -4.25 23.53
N GLU A 235 14.96 -5.35 24.29
CA GLU A 235 16.10 -6.18 24.69
C GLU A 235 16.60 -7.12 23.58
N ARG A 236 15.88 -7.15 22.45
CA ARG A 236 16.20 -7.98 21.27
C ARG A 236 16.30 -9.48 21.60
N ALA A 237 15.36 -9.99 22.39
CA ALA A 237 15.21 -11.42 22.64
C ALA A 237 15.19 -12.18 21.31
N THR A 238 15.96 -13.27 21.23
CA THR A 238 16.27 -13.96 19.96
C THR A 238 15.00 -14.49 19.28
N ASP A 239 14.06 -14.98 20.06
CA ASP A 239 12.76 -15.47 19.62
C ASP A 239 11.87 -14.34 19.08
N ALA A 240 11.82 -13.19 19.76
CA ALA A 240 11.05 -12.02 19.33
C ALA A 240 11.57 -11.45 17.99
N VAL A 241 12.90 -11.35 17.84
CA VAL A 241 13.53 -10.93 16.57
C VAL A 241 13.26 -11.94 15.46
N MET A 242 13.36 -13.25 15.74
CA MET A 242 13.11 -14.30 14.76
C MET A 242 11.66 -14.29 14.26
N GLN A 243 10.68 -14.06 15.14
CA GLN A 243 9.27 -13.93 14.74
C GLN A 243 9.04 -12.78 13.75
N HIS A 244 9.79 -11.68 13.88
CA HIS A 244 9.71 -10.56 12.94
C HIS A 244 10.35 -10.89 11.59
N TRP A 245 11.49 -11.57 11.57
CA TRP A 245 12.08 -12.08 10.32
C TRP A 245 11.16 -13.06 9.59
N VAL A 246 10.51 -13.97 10.31
CA VAL A 246 9.49 -14.87 9.73
C VAL A 246 8.33 -14.05 9.13
N SER A 247 7.88 -13.01 9.82
CA SER A 247 6.82 -12.12 9.32
C SER A 247 7.24 -11.35 8.06
N VAL A 248 8.49 -10.89 7.98
CA VAL A 248 9.07 -10.24 6.78
C VAL A 248 9.10 -11.23 5.61
N ALA A 249 9.59 -12.45 5.83
CA ALA A 249 9.63 -13.49 4.80
C ALA A 249 8.22 -13.81 4.28
N LEU A 250 7.24 -13.95 5.19
CA LEU A 250 5.85 -14.19 4.82
C LEU A 250 5.23 -13.02 4.04
N ALA A 251 5.55 -11.78 4.42
CA ALA A 251 5.11 -10.59 3.69
C ALA A 251 5.68 -10.55 2.27
N LEU A 252 6.96 -10.89 2.07
CA LEU A 252 7.59 -10.99 0.75
C LEU A 252 6.93 -12.08 -0.12
N VAL A 253 6.64 -13.25 0.46
CA VAL A 253 5.89 -14.32 -0.23
C VAL A 253 4.49 -13.83 -0.63
N GLY A 254 3.80 -13.13 0.29
CA GLY A 254 2.51 -12.50 0.03
C GLY A 254 2.56 -11.47 -1.10
N MET A 255 3.60 -10.63 -1.14
CA MET A 255 3.80 -9.66 -2.22
C MET A 255 3.96 -10.35 -3.58
N VAL A 256 4.80 -11.38 -3.67
CA VAL A 256 4.99 -12.15 -4.91
C VAL A 256 3.69 -12.84 -5.34
N ALA A 257 2.98 -13.45 -4.39
CA ALA A 257 1.69 -14.10 -4.64
C ALA A 257 0.62 -13.10 -5.13
N ALA A 258 0.56 -11.91 -4.54
CA ALA A 258 -0.35 -10.85 -4.96
C ALA A 258 -0.04 -10.36 -6.39
N LEU A 259 1.23 -10.15 -6.74
CA LEU A 259 1.63 -9.83 -8.11
C LEU A 259 1.33 -10.97 -9.10
N HIS A 260 1.36 -12.23 -8.66
CA HIS A 260 0.94 -13.34 -9.49
C HIS A 260 -0.58 -13.33 -9.72
N LEU A 261 -1.36 -13.11 -8.66
CA LEU A 261 -2.82 -12.99 -8.75
C LEU A 261 -3.28 -11.78 -9.58
N SER A 262 -2.49 -10.70 -9.68
CA SER A 262 -2.85 -9.55 -10.51
C SER A 262 -2.80 -9.86 -12.02
N GLY A 263 -2.22 -11.01 -12.41
CA GLY A 263 -2.04 -11.42 -13.80
C GLY A 263 -0.82 -10.80 -14.47
N CYS A 264 0.08 -10.15 -13.70
CA CYS A 264 1.36 -9.66 -14.21
C CYS A 264 2.28 -10.77 -14.69
N PHE A 265 2.14 -11.97 -14.13
CA PHE A 265 2.95 -13.14 -14.49
C PHE A 265 2.05 -14.22 -15.09
N ARG A 266 2.53 -14.91 -16.14
CA ARG A 266 1.83 -16.10 -16.64
C ARG A 266 2.08 -17.27 -15.70
N PRO A 267 1.04 -18.03 -15.31
CA PRO A 267 1.24 -19.22 -14.48
C PRO A 267 1.97 -20.29 -15.30
N HIS A 268 3.23 -20.57 -14.94
CA HIS A 268 3.92 -21.78 -15.39
C HIS A 268 3.49 -22.95 -14.48
N ALA A 269 2.76 -23.91 -15.06
CA ALA A 269 2.28 -25.16 -14.46
C ALA A 269 1.05 -25.10 -13.52
N LYS A 270 0.23 -26.17 -13.59
CA LYS A 270 -1.01 -26.35 -12.80
C LYS A 270 -0.75 -26.43 -11.28
N VAL A 271 0.36 -27.03 -10.86
CA VAL A 271 0.73 -27.22 -9.43
C VAL A 271 0.89 -25.87 -8.71
N ARG A 272 1.49 -24.88 -9.36
CA ARG A 272 1.67 -23.53 -8.79
C ARG A 272 0.34 -22.80 -8.56
N ARG A 273 -0.68 -23.10 -9.37
CA ARG A 273 -2.00 -22.47 -9.26
C ARG A 273 -2.73 -22.91 -7.99
N TRP A 274 -2.67 -24.19 -7.64
CA TRP A 274 -3.32 -24.69 -6.44
C TRP A 274 -2.67 -24.14 -5.18
N VAL A 275 -1.32 -24.16 -5.10
CA VAL A 275 -0.57 -23.58 -3.97
C VAL A 275 -0.91 -22.11 -3.77
N LEU A 276 -0.96 -21.33 -4.86
CA LEU A 276 -1.33 -19.92 -4.79
C LEU A 276 -2.76 -19.71 -4.28
N LEU A 277 -3.73 -20.48 -4.77
CA LEU A 277 -5.12 -20.38 -4.34
C LEU A 277 -5.28 -20.79 -2.87
N VAL A 278 -4.68 -21.91 -2.45
CA VAL A 278 -4.72 -22.37 -1.06
C VAL A 278 -4.08 -21.35 -0.14
N GLY A 279 -2.88 -20.86 -0.46
CA GLY A 279 -2.20 -19.84 0.33
C GLY A 279 -2.99 -18.54 0.43
N SER A 280 -3.62 -18.11 -0.67
CA SER A 280 -4.46 -16.90 -0.69
C SER A 280 -5.73 -17.04 0.14
N TRP A 281 -6.40 -18.20 0.07
CA TRP A 281 -7.58 -18.49 0.89
C TRP A 281 -7.21 -18.64 2.37
N ALA A 282 -6.08 -19.27 2.69
CA ALA A 282 -5.57 -19.37 4.04
C ALA A 282 -5.23 -17.98 4.61
N GLY A 283 -4.54 -17.14 3.85
CA GLY A 283 -4.26 -15.75 4.22
C GLY A 283 -5.54 -14.93 4.44
N CYS A 284 -6.50 -15.03 3.52
CA CYS A 284 -7.83 -14.43 3.67
C CYS A 284 -8.51 -14.87 4.97
N ALA A 285 -8.62 -16.18 5.20
CA ALA A 285 -9.28 -16.74 6.37
C ALA A 285 -8.59 -16.29 7.67
N PHE A 286 -7.26 -16.37 7.74
CA PHE A 286 -6.48 -15.94 8.90
C PHE A 286 -6.68 -14.44 9.21
N MET A 287 -6.55 -13.57 8.21
CA MET A 287 -6.66 -12.13 8.40
C MET A 287 -8.09 -11.69 8.77
N VAL A 288 -9.11 -12.30 8.16
CA VAL A 288 -10.51 -12.05 8.51
C VAL A 288 -10.82 -12.57 9.91
N ALA A 289 -10.39 -13.80 10.25
CA ALA A 289 -10.58 -14.37 11.58
C ALA A 289 -9.92 -13.51 12.66
N ARG A 290 -8.71 -13.00 12.39
CA ARG A 290 -8.06 -11.99 13.22
C ARG A 290 -8.95 -10.76 13.32
N ALA A 291 -9.27 -10.10 12.22
CA ALA A 291 -10.00 -8.82 12.23
C ALA A 291 -11.32 -8.92 13.00
N VAL A 292 -12.05 -10.03 12.86
CA VAL A 292 -13.34 -10.24 13.52
C VAL A 292 -13.19 -10.46 15.04
N GLY A 293 -12.11 -11.07 15.51
CA GLY A 293 -11.96 -11.41 16.94
C GLY A 293 -11.85 -12.90 17.26
N VAL A 294 -11.69 -13.79 16.28
CA VAL A 294 -11.62 -15.24 16.56
C VAL A 294 -10.35 -15.61 17.33
N LEU A 295 -9.28 -14.83 17.16
CA LEU A 295 -7.96 -15.08 17.77
C LEU A 295 -7.73 -14.32 19.10
N GLY A 296 -8.80 -13.93 19.79
CA GLY A 296 -8.70 -13.22 21.08
C GLY A 296 -8.56 -11.69 20.98
N TYR A 297 -8.31 -11.14 19.79
CA TYR A 297 -8.24 -9.70 19.49
C TYR A 297 -8.94 -9.40 18.17
N GLY A 298 -9.55 -8.22 18.03
CA GLY A 298 -10.31 -7.80 16.86
C GLY A 298 -11.69 -7.24 17.22
N PHE A 299 -12.47 -6.85 16.20
CA PHE A 299 -13.74 -6.12 16.36
C PHE A 299 -14.62 -6.60 17.51
N VAL A 300 -14.93 -7.90 17.57
CA VAL A 300 -15.83 -8.46 18.59
C VAL A 300 -15.21 -8.37 19.98
N ASN A 301 -13.95 -8.76 20.16
CA ASN A 301 -13.34 -8.79 21.49
C ASN A 301 -13.01 -7.40 22.00
N ASP A 302 -12.59 -6.49 21.13
CA ASP A 302 -12.30 -5.11 21.50
C ASP A 302 -13.58 -4.36 21.89
N VAL A 303 -14.70 -4.60 21.19
CA VAL A 303 -16.01 -4.07 21.60
C VAL A 303 -16.46 -4.66 22.92
N ARG A 304 -16.33 -5.99 23.13
CA ARG A 304 -16.68 -6.64 24.41
C ARG A 304 -15.82 -6.12 25.57
N LEU A 305 -14.55 -5.85 25.34
CA LEU A 305 -13.65 -5.26 26.32
C LEU A 305 -14.07 -3.83 26.67
N LEU A 306 -14.36 -3.00 25.65
CA LEU A 306 -14.77 -1.61 25.85
C LEU A 306 -16.16 -1.48 26.49
N SER A 307 -17.05 -2.46 26.29
CA SER A 307 -18.37 -2.51 26.94
C SER A 307 -18.35 -3.11 28.36
N GLY A 308 -17.19 -3.56 28.84
CA GLY A 308 -17.06 -4.18 30.17
C GLY A 308 -17.55 -5.62 30.25
N LEU A 309 -17.81 -6.28 29.11
CA LEU A 309 -18.19 -7.69 29.04
C LEU A 309 -17.00 -8.65 29.22
N VAL A 310 -15.77 -8.14 29.20
CA VAL A 310 -14.53 -8.89 29.48
C VAL A 310 -13.87 -8.30 30.72
N SER A 311 -13.59 -9.14 31.71
CA SER A 311 -12.84 -8.75 32.89
C SER A 311 -11.34 -8.73 32.57
N VAL A 312 -10.70 -7.59 32.84
CA VAL A 312 -9.25 -7.41 32.78
C VAL A 312 -8.79 -6.97 34.17
N PRO A 313 -7.63 -7.44 34.69
CA PRO A 313 -7.11 -6.98 35.96
C PRO A 313 -7.10 -5.44 36.03
N PRO A 314 -7.55 -4.82 37.15
CA PRO A 314 -7.68 -3.36 37.23
C PRO A 314 -6.42 -2.59 36.83
N ALA A 315 -5.24 -3.12 37.19
CA ALA A 315 -3.94 -2.54 36.87
C ALA A 315 -3.62 -2.46 35.36
N ALA A 316 -4.31 -3.24 34.52
CA ALA A 316 -4.10 -3.29 33.06
C ALA A 316 -5.28 -2.71 32.26
N MET A 317 -6.36 -2.28 32.93
CA MET A 317 -7.61 -1.87 32.28
C MET A 317 -7.42 -0.70 31.31
N ASP A 318 -6.70 0.35 31.71
CA ASP A 318 -6.52 1.55 30.89
C ASP A 318 -5.70 1.25 29.63
N LEU A 319 -4.63 0.46 29.78
CA LEU A 319 -3.81 0.01 28.66
C LEU A 319 -4.62 -0.87 27.70
N ALA A 320 -5.41 -1.81 28.23
CA ALA A 320 -6.25 -2.68 27.42
C ALA A 320 -7.30 -1.89 26.63
N ARG A 321 -7.96 -0.91 27.26
CA ARG A 321 -8.91 -0.01 26.58
C ARG A 321 -8.24 0.84 25.51
N PHE A 322 -7.04 1.36 25.79
CA PHE A 322 -6.25 2.11 24.81
C PHE A 322 -5.90 1.23 23.60
N HIS A 323 -5.45 -0.01 23.83
CA HIS A 323 -5.13 -0.97 22.77
C HIS A 323 -6.36 -1.32 21.93
N ALA A 324 -7.50 -1.61 22.57
CA ALA A 324 -8.75 -1.93 21.89
C ALA A 324 -9.24 -0.79 20.97
N ARG A 325 -9.11 0.46 21.40
CA ARG A 325 -9.45 1.63 20.58
C ARG A 325 -8.57 1.72 19.34
N TRP A 326 -7.26 1.53 19.48
CA TRP A 326 -6.33 1.51 18.35
C TRP A 326 -6.57 0.32 17.42
N ASP A 327 -6.89 -0.85 17.99
CA ASP A 327 -7.21 -2.02 17.18
C ASP A 327 -8.45 -1.79 16.33
N LEU A 328 -9.54 -1.31 16.94
CA LEU A 328 -10.77 -0.98 16.23
C LEU A 328 -10.60 0.11 15.19
N LEU A 329 -9.80 1.15 15.49
CA LEU A 329 -9.63 2.30 14.60
C LEU A 329 -8.76 1.97 13.39
N LEU A 330 -7.70 1.18 13.58
CA LEU A 330 -6.66 1.01 12.57
C LEU A 330 -6.48 -0.46 12.17
N TRP A 331 -6.15 -1.32 13.13
CA TRP A 331 -5.65 -2.67 12.83
C TRP A 331 -6.76 -3.60 12.32
N SER A 332 -7.90 -3.66 12.98
CA SER A 332 -9.04 -4.50 12.57
C SER A 332 -9.55 -4.14 11.17
N PRO A 333 -9.81 -2.85 10.83
CA PRO A 333 -10.14 -2.46 9.46
C PRO A 333 -9.05 -2.82 8.44
N TYR A 334 -7.78 -2.59 8.79
CA TYR A 334 -6.64 -2.93 7.94
C TYR A 334 -6.59 -4.44 7.64
N TRP A 335 -6.67 -5.30 8.66
CA TRP A 335 -6.65 -6.76 8.50
C TRP A 335 -7.87 -7.27 7.73
N LEU A 336 -9.05 -6.68 7.96
CA LEU A 336 -10.27 -7.04 7.22
C LEU A 336 -10.12 -6.71 5.74
N LEU A 337 -9.71 -5.49 5.40
CA LEU A 337 -9.46 -5.07 4.02
C LEU A 337 -8.44 -5.99 3.35
N PHE A 338 -7.31 -6.22 4.02
CA PHE A 338 -6.23 -7.04 3.51
C PHE A 338 -6.72 -8.48 3.22
N GLY A 339 -7.43 -9.10 4.17
CA GLY A 339 -7.99 -10.44 4.02
C GLY A 339 -9.04 -10.54 2.91
N VAL A 340 -10.00 -9.61 2.86
CA VAL A 340 -11.04 -9.58 1.82
C VAL A 340 -10.44 -9.43 0.43
N CYS A 341 -9.43 -8.57 0.27
CA CYS A 341 -8.72 -8.40 -0.99
C CYS A 341 -8.04 -9.69 -1.47
N TRP A 342 -7.44 -10.47 -0.56
CA TRP A 342 -6.93 -11.81 -0.89
C TRP A 342 -8.03 -12.74 -1.40
N GLY A 343 -9.17 -12.81 -0.69
CA GLY A 343 -10.30 -13.65 -1.07
C GLY A 343 -10.88 -13.28 -2.44
N VAL A 344 -11.09 -11.99 -2.70
CA VAL A 344 -11.59 -11.47 -3.98
C VAL A 344 -10.61 -11.77 -5.12
N ALA A 345 -9.32 -11.52 -4.92
CA ALA A 345 -8.30 -11.81 -5.92
C ALA A 345 -8.24 -13.33 -6.25
N ALA A 346 -8.25 -14.19 -5.23
CA ALA A 346 -8.24 -15.64 -5.39
C ALA A 346 -9.52 -16.16 -6.09
N TRP A 347 -10.69 -15.63 -5.72
CA TRP A 347 -11.98 -16.01 -6.31
C TRP A 347 -12.02 -15.74 -7.82
N HIS A 348 -11.64 -14.53 -8.24
CA HIS A 348 -11.62 -14.17 -9.66
C HIS A 348 -10.54 -14.95 -10.42
N TYR A 349 -9.36 -15.14 -9.81
CA TYR A 349 -8.28 -15.93 -10.40
C TYR A 349 -8.69 -17.40 -10.62
N ARG A 350 -9.50 -17.97 -9.71
CA ARG A 350 -10.08 -19.32 -9.88
C ARG A 350 -11.05 -19.38 -11.06
N ARG A 351 -11.94 -18.39 -11.20
CA ARG A 351 -12.93 -18.34 -12.29
C ARG A 351 -12.27 -18.23 -13.67
N GLN A 352 -11.19 -17.45 -13.80
CA GLN A 352 -10.50 -17.27 -15.09
C GLN A 352 -10.01 -18.58 -15.71
N GLY A 353 -9.36 -19.44 -14.93
CA GLY A 353 -8.85 -20.69 -15.50
C GLY A 353 -9.91 -21.78 -15.73
N HIS A 354 -11.16 -21.61 -15.29
CA HIS A 354 -12.25 -22.48 -15.75
C HIS A 354 -12.66 -22.10 -17.17
N ALA A 355 -12.81 -20.79 -17.45
CA ALA A 355 -13.15 -20.29 -18.79
C ALA A 355 -12.09 -20.68 -19.85
N ASP A 356 -10.80 -20.60 -19.50
CA ASP A 356 -9.71 -21.00 -20.41
C ASP A 356 -9.73 -22.52 -20.71
N SER A 357 -10.25 -23.34 -19.79
CA SER A 357 -10.33 -24.80 -19.97
C SER A 357 -11.48 -25.18 -20.90
N SER A 358 -12.65 -24.52 -20.77
CA SER A 358 -13.82 -24.74 -21.63
C SER A 358 -13.59 -24.35 -23.09
N HIS A 359 -12.81 -23.29 -23.34
CA HIS A 359 -12.46 -22.91 -24.72
C HIS A 359 -11.54 -23.92 -25.40
N ARG A 360 -10.62 -24.56 -24.66
CA ARG A 360 -9.73 -25.57 -25.24
C ARG A 360 -10.47 -26.85 -25.61
N SER A 361 -11.45 -27.27 -24.82
CA SER A 361 -12.21 -28.50 -25.11
C SER A 361 -13.11 -28.39 -26.35
N HIS A 362 -13.60 -27.19 -26.69
CA HIS A 362 -14.39 -26.99 -27.93
C HIS A 362 -13.52 -26.78 -29.17
N GLY A 363 -12.34 -26.17 -29.04
CA GLY A 363 -11.43 -25.95 -30.18
C GLY A 363 -10.69 -27.21 -30.65
N SER A 364 -10.75 -28.30 -29.89
CA SER A 364 -10.11 -29.57 -30.22
C SER A 364 -11.06 -30.63 -30.78
N GLN A 365 -12.29 -30.29 -31.17
CA GLN A 365 -13.06 -31.16 -32.04
C GLN A 365 -12.33 -31.21 -33.39
N PRO A 366 -11.72 -32.36 -33.76
CA PRO A 366 -10.98 -32.44 -35.01
C PRO A 366 -11.96 -32.22 -36.15
N ALA A 367 -11.68 -31.24 -37.02
CA ALA A 367 -12.44 -30.92 -38.22
C ALA A 367 -12.41 -32.04 -39.30
N GLY A 368 -12.20 -33.30 -38.90
CA GLY A 368 -11.79 -34.39 -39.78
C GLY A 368 -12.76 -35.57 -39.90
N ALA A 369 -14.02 -35.46 -39.45
CA ALA A 369 -14.95 -36.60 -39.47
C ALA A 369 -16.23 -36.39 -40.30
N HIS A 370 -16.27 -35.41 -41.22
CA HIS A 370 -17.47 -35.14 -42.03
C HIS A 370 -17.23 -35.13 -43.55
N LEU A 371 -16.23 -35.88 -44.03
CA LEU A 371 -15.93 -35.98 -45.47
C LEU A 371 -15.69 -37.42 -45.93
N MET A 372 -16.60 -38.35 -45.60
CA MET A 372 -16.69 -39.65 -46.27
C MET A 372 -18.13 -40.18 -46.14
N ASP A 373 -18.95 -39.89 -47.15
CA ASP A 373 -20.06 -40.71 -47.68
C ASP A 373 -21.09 -39.80 -48.35
N GLN A 374 -20.79 -39.42 -49.60
CA GLN A 374 -21.86 -39.18 -50.57
C GLN A 374 -21.87 -40.37 -51.54
N PRO A 375 -22.92 -41.21 -51.55
CA PRO A 375 -23.08 -42.23 -52.57
C PRO A 375 -23.41 -41.53 -53.90
N GLY A 376 -22.60 -41.81 -54.92
CA GLY A 376 -22.84 -41.33 -56.28
C GLY A 376 -24.12 -41.94 -56.88
N PRO A 377 -24.83 -41.23 -57.77
CA PRO A 377 -26.02 -41.75 -58.44
C PRO A 377 -25.61 -42.80 -59.48
N GLY A 378 -26.22 -43.99 -59.39
CA GLY A 378 -26.20 -45.04 -60.41
C GLY A 378 -27.52 -45.11 -61.15
#